data_AF-A0A923UIJ2-F1
#
_entry.id   AF-A0A923UIJ2-F1
#
_cell.length_a   1.000
_cell.length_b   1.000
_cell.length_c   1.000
_cell.angle_alpha   90.00
_cell.angle_beta   90.00
_cell.angle_gamma   90.00
#
_symmetry.space_group_name_H-M   'P 1'
#
loop_
_entity.id
_entity.type
_entity.pdbx_description
1 polymer ?
#
loop_
_entity_poly.entity_id
_entity_poly.type
_entity_poly.pdbx_seq_one_letter_code
_entity_poly.pdbx_strand_id
1 'polypeptide(L)'
;MKPTKELVTILFEQKNRKRRAMLYQLFQDFFSLNVTAEFMAEMLSKELKSDSTIISADDIYFIRQYYHNKPSRKISNNSIIIHSKKADILIPGDEKSIDSDELVWTDIDALPQSNKFRQTK
;
A
#
# COMPACT_ATOMS: atom_id res chain seq x y z
N MET A 1 -14.16 2.45 -7.45
CA MET A 1 -13.67 2.31 -8.84
C MET A 1 -13.34 0.84 -9.06
N LYS A 2 -13.77 0.21 -10.16
CA LYS A 2 -13.38 -1.19 -10.44
C LYS A 2 -11.91 -1.17 -10.92
N PRO A 3 -11.01 -2.01 -10.38
CA PRO A 3 -9.64 -2.09 -10.87
C PRO A 3 -9.64 -2.56 -12.34
N THR A 4 -8.79 -1.97 -13.17
CA THR A 4 -8.54 -2.42 -14.55
C THR A 4 -7.16 -3.07 -14.63
N LYS A 5 -6.95 -3.97 -15.61
CA LYS A 5 -5.67 -4.66 -15.81
C LYS A 5 -4.51 -3.67 -16.00
N GLU A 6 -4.71 -2.67 -16.86
CA GLU A 6 -3.72 -1.61 -17.12
C GLU A 6 -3.31 -0.84 -15.85
N LEU A 7 -4.28 -0.50 -14.99
CA LEU A 7 -4.01 0.18 -13.73
C LEU A 7 -3.14 -0.69 -12.81
N VAL A 8 -3.42 -1.99 -12.74
CA VAL A 8 -2.62 -2.91 -11.91
C VAL A 8 -1.19 -2.96 -12.44
N THR A 9 -0.99 -3.10 -13.75
CA THR A 9 0.34 -3.10 -14.37
C THR A 9 1.14 -1.84 -14.03
N ILE A 10 0.55 -0.65 -14.23
CA ILE A 10 1.19 0.64 -13.91
C ILE A 10 1.55 0.72 -12.42
N LEU A 11 0.67 0.27 -11.52
CA LEU A 11 0.95 0.29 -10.08
C LEU A 11 2.11 -0.63 -9.68
N PHE A 12 2.28 -1.74 -10.39
CA PHE A 12 3.38 -2.67 -10.20
C PHE A 12 4.70 -2.11 -10.70
N GLU A 13 4.72 -1.48 -11.89
CA GLU A 13 5.88 -0.77 -12.43
C GLU A 13 6.33 0.37 -11.50
N GLN A 14 5.39 1.15 -10.99
CA GLN A 14 5.64 2.24 -10.04
C GLN A 14 5.95 1.76 -8.62
N LYS A 15 5.97 0.44 -8.37
CA LYS A 15 6.13 -0.17 -7.04
C LYS A 15 5.21 0.46 -5.99
N ASN A 16 4.00 0.83 -6.39
CA ASN A 16 3.05 1.50 -5.51
C ASN A 16 2.59 0.56 -4.38
N ARG A 17 2.34 1.08 -3.18
CA ARG A 17 1.85 0.30 -2.04
C ARG A 17 0.47 -0.32 -2.29
N LYS A 18 -0.35 0.32 -3.14
CA LYS A 18 -1.72 -0.15 -3.47
C LYS A 18 -1.75 -1.29 -4.50
N ARG A 19 -0.61 -1.64 -5.13
CA ARG A 19 -0.54 -2.64 -6.20
C ARG A 19 -1.15 -3.99 -5.79
N ARG A 20 -0.85 -4.45 -4.56
CA ARG A 20 -1.33 -5.73 -4.02
C ARG A 20 -2.83 -5.73 -3.75
N ALA A 21 -3.36 -4.62 -3.26
CA ALA A 21 -4.79 -4.46 -3.00
C ALA A 21 -5.60 -4.48 -4.30
N MET A 22 -5.11 -3.77 -5.33
CA MET A 22 -5.76 -3.73 -6.64
C MET A 22 -5.68 -5.08 -7.37
N LEU A 23 -4.54 -5.79 -7.25
CA LEU A 23 -4.40 -7.16 -7.78
C LEU A 23 -5.43 -8.11 -7.16
N TYR A 24 -5.57 -8.07 -5.83
CA TYR A 24 -6.54 -8.91 -5.13
C TYR A 24 -7.98 -8.60 -5.55
N GLN A 25 -8.35 -7.32 -5.66
CA GLN A 25 -9.70 -6.95 -6.10
C GLN A 25 -10.00 -7.36 -7.54
N LEU A 26 -8.99 -7.36 -8.42
CA LEU A 26 -9.17 -7.72 -9.82
C LEU A 26 -9.27 -9.23 -10.03
N PHE A 27 -8.52 -10.02 -9.24
CA PHE A 27 -8.41 -11.46 -9.40
C PHE A 27 -8.83 -12.23 -8.15
N GLN A 28 -9.81 -11.71 -7.41
CA GLN A 28 -10.23 -12.26 -6.11
C GLN A 28 -10.53 -13.76 -6.19
N ASP A 29 -11.22 -14.18 -7.25
CA ASP A 29 -11.64 -15.56 -7.46
C ASP A 29 -10.44 -16.52 -7.59
N PHE A 30 -9.33 -16.06 -8.17
CA PHE A 30 -8.10 -16.85 -8.31
C PHE A 30 -7.43 -17.13 -6.96
N PHE A 31 -7.56 -16.23 -5.99
CA PHE A 31 -6.99 -16.43 -4.66
C PHE A 31 -7.73 -17.48 -3.83
N SER A 32 -8.92 -17.91 -4.26
CA SER A 32 -9.67 -19.04 -3.69
C SER A 32 -9.13 -20.40 -4.16
N LEU A 33 -8.30 -20.43 -5.20
CA LEU A 33 -7.74 -21.66 -5.75
C LEU A 33 -6.59 -22.17 -4.86
N ASN A 34 -6.62 -23.47 -4.56
CA ASN A 34 -5.55 -24.18 -3.85
C ASN A 34 -4.38 -24.53 -4.79
N VAL A 35 -3.71 -23.51 -5.31
CA VAL A 35 -2.51 -23.63 -6.15
C VAL A 35 -1.30 -22.98 -5.47
N THR A 36 -0.09 -23.31 -5.92
CA THR A 36 1.14 -22.74 -5.35
C THR A 36 1.26 -21.25 -5.66
N ALA A 37 1.96 -20.51 -4.79
CA ALA A 37 2.14 -19.07 -4.96
C ALA A 37 2.93 -18.71 -6.22
N GLU A 38 3.95 -19.52 -6.55
CA GLU A 38 4.76 -19.38 -7.76
C GLU A 38 3.90 -19.54 -9.02
N PHE A 39 3.07 -20.59 -9.07
CA PHE A 39 2.18 -20.82 -10.20
C PHE A 39 1.15 -19.69 -10.36
N MET A 40 0.59 -19.18 -9.26
CA MET A 40 -0.30 -18.03 -9.33
C MET A 40 0.40 -16.77 -9.83
N ALA A 41 1.63 -16.51 -9.38
CA ALA A 41 2.39 -15.35 -9.83
C ALA A 41 2.64 -15.40 -11.34
N GLU A 42 3.00 -16.57 -11.88
CA GLU A 42 3.19 -16.77 -13.32
C GLU A 42 1.86 -16.60 -14.09
N MET A 43 0.80 -17.25 -13.62
CA MET A 43 -0.52 -17.19 -14.25
C MET A 43 -1.08 -15.76 -14.28
N LEU A 44 -1.00 -15.02 -13.16
CA LEU A 44 -1.48 -13.64 -13.09
C LEU A 44 -0.61 -12.70 -13.93
N SER A 45 0.69 -12.95 -14.02
CA SER A 45 1.58 -12.18 -14.90
C SER A 45 1.19 -12.37 -16.38
N LYS A 46 0.88 -13.60 -16.80
CA LYS A 46 0.35 -13.91 -18.13
C LYS A 46 -1.00 -13.23 -18.39
N GLU A 47 -1.89 -13.25 -17.40
CA GLU A 47 -3.25 -12.68 -17.51
C GLU A 47 -3.25 -11.14 -17.62
N LEU A 48 -2.24 -10.49 -17.05
CA LEU A 48 -1.97 -9.06 -17.18
C LEU A 48 -1.28 -8.69 -18.50
N LYS A 49 -0.97 -9.67 -19.38
CA LYS A 49 -0.23 -9.48 -20.64
C LYS A 49 1.04 -8.66 -20.45
N SER A 50 1.69 -8.81 -19.30
CA SER A 50 2.92 -8.10 -18.99
C SER A 50 4.08 -8.95 -19.50
N ASP A 51 4.92 -8.37 -20.36
CA ASP A 51 6.07 -9.05 -20.96
C ASP A 51 7.18 -9.36 -19.93
N SER A 52 7.00 -8.93 -18.68
CA SER A 52 7.89 -9.22 -17.57
C SER A 52 7.13 -9.81 -16.39
N THR A 53 7.79 -10.66 -15.61
CA THR A 53 7.25 -11.28 -14.38
C THR A 53 7.21 -10.23 -13.26
N ILE A 54 6.26 -9.28 -13.33
CA ILE A 54 6.19 -8.16 -12.38
C ILE A 54 5.63 -8.62 -11.01
N ILE A 55 4.89 -9.73 -10.97
CA ILE A 55 4.31 -10.28 -9.75
C ILE A 55 5.24 -11.37 -9.20
N SER A 56 5.65 -11.24 -7.93
CA SER A 56 6.42 -12.27 -7.24
C SER A 56 5.54 -13.20 -6.39
N ALA A 57 6.07 -14.38 -6.05
CA ALA A 57 5.42 -15.29 -5.11
C ALA A 57 5.19 -14.65 -3.73
N ASP A 58 6.08 -13.74 -3.30
CA ASP A 58 5.92 -13.00 -2.04
C ASP A 58 4.70 -12.07 -2.06
N ASP A 59 4.41 -11.43 -3.21
CA ASP A 59 3.21 -10.62 -3.34
C ASP A 59 1.95 -11.48 -3.20
N ILE A 60 1.96 -12.70 -3.73
CA ILE A 60 0.88 -13.68 -3.58
C ILE A 60 0.72 -14.13 -2.12
N TYR A 61 1.83 -14.47 -1.46
CA TYR A 61 1.83 -14.88 -0.06
C TYR A 61 1.27 -13.77 0.84
N PHE A 62 1.74 -12.54 0.64
CA PHE A 62 1.22 -11.38 1.34
C PHE A 62 -0.28 -11.21 1.13
N ILE A 63 -0.75 -11.35 -0.11
CA ILE A 63 -2.17 -11.17 -0.41
C ILE A 63 -3.02 -12.23 0.28
N ARG A 64 -2.59 -13.51 0.22
CA ARG A 64 -3.27 -14.62 0.90
C ARG A 64 -3.36 -14.37 2.40
N GLN A 65 -2.27 -14.00 3.05
CA GLN A 65 -2.32 -13.71 4.48
C GLN A 65 -3.17 -12.49 4.83
N TYR A 66 -3.07 -11.42 4.04
CA TYR A 66 -3.62 -10.12 4.42
C TYR A 66 -5.08 -9.92 4.00
N TYR A 67 -5.51 -10.49 2.88
CA TYR A 67 -6.83 -10.24 2.28
C TYR A 67 -7.75 -11.46 2.27
N HIS A 68 -7.24 -12.69 2.21
CA HIS A 68 -8.08 -13.90 2.13
C HIS A 68 -9.02 -14.07 3.34
N ASN A 69 -8.56 -13.68 4.53
CA ASN A 69 -9.32 -13.83 5.77
C ASN A 69 -10.12 -12.58 6.17
N LYS A 70 -10.15 -11.53 5.33
CA LYS A 70 -10.87 -10.30 5.66
C LYS A 70 -12.17 -10.23 4.87
N PRO A 71 -13.34 -10.09 5.52
CA PRO A 71 -14.57 -9.79 4.80
C PRO A 71 -14.34 -8.51 4.00
N SER A 72 -14.60 -8.55 2.69
CA SER A 72 -14.34 -7.47 1.73
C SER A 72 -14.86 -6.13 2.24
N ARG A 73 -13.98 -5.34 2.87
CA ARG A 73 -14.29 -3.96 3.23
C ARG A 73 -14.18 -3.16 1.95
N LYS A 74 -15.30 -2.57 1.50
CA LYS A 74 -15.32 -1.62 0.39
C LYS A 74 -14.23 -0.58 0.63
N ILE A 75 -13.20 -0.58 -0.21
CA ILE A 75 -12.14 0.42 -0.16
C ILE A 75 -12.80 1.77 -0.39
N SER A 76 -12.76 2.66 0.62
CA SER A 76 -13.19 4.05 0.47
C SER A 76 -12.46 4.65 -0.71
N ASN A 77 -13.21 5.17 -1.69
CA ASN A 77 -12.65 5.82 -2.88
C ASN A 77 -12.04 7.18 -2.49
N ASN A 78 -10.96 7.19 -1.71
CA ASN A 78 -10.16 8.39 -1.55
C ASN A 78 -9.40 8.56 -2.86
N SER A 79 -9.77 9.60 -3.62
CA SER A 79 -9.20 10.00 -4.90
C SER A 79 -7.69 9.85 -4.90
N ILE A 80 -7.17 9.05 -5.82
CA ILE A 80 -5.72 8.92 -6.05
C ILE A 80 -5.28 10.23 -6.70
N ILE A 81 -4.73 11.15 -5.91
CA ILE A 81 -4.00 12.29 -6.47
C ILE A 81 -2.69 11.72 -7.00
N ILE A 82 -2.62 11.50 -8.30
CA ILE A 82 -1.38 11.16 -9.00
C ILE A 82 -0.62 12.47 -9.17
N HIS A 83 0.36 12.73 -8.31
CA HIS A 83 1.29 13.85 -8.52
C HIS A 83 2.22 13.48 -9.69
N SER A 84 1.79 13.80 -10.92
CA SER A 84 2.68 13.87 -12.07
C SER A 84 3.68 15.01 -11.83
N LYS A 85 4.97 14.68 -11.69
CA LYS A 85 6.02 15.69 -11.58
C LYS A 85 6.44 16.14 -12.98
N LYS A 86 6.12 17.42 -13.24
CA LYS A 86 6.82 18.42 -14.06
C LYS A 86 6.59 18.39 -15.58
N ALA A 87 5.80 19.35 -16.04
CA ALA A 87 6.07 20.11 -17.25
C ALA A 87 6.02 21.60 -16.86
N ASP A 88 7.07 22.33 -17.25
CA ASP A 88 7.33 23.73 -16.92
C ASP A 88 6.21 24.65 -17.39
N ILE A 89 5.63 25.43 -16.47
CA ILE A 89 4.88 26.64 -16.80
C ILE A 89 5.32 27.72 -15.81
N LEU A 90 6.12 28.67 -16.32
CA LEU A 90 6.41 29.95 -15.66
C LEU A 90 5.12 30.77 -15.53
N ILE A 91 4.78 31.21 -14.30
CA ILE A 91 4.02 32.44 -14.04
C ILE A 91 4.58 33.06 -12.73
N PRO A 92 4.82 34.38 -12.67
CA PRO A 92 5.57 35.05 -11.60
C PRO A 92 4.68 35.55 -10.44
N GLY A 93 5.29 35.76 -9.27
CA GLY A 93 4.80 36.63 -8.20
C GLY A 93 3.87 35.97 -7.17
N ASP A 94 4.41 35.58 -6.02
CA ASP A 94 4.36 36.42 -4.82
C ASP A 94 4.91 35.65 -3.61
N GLU A 95 5.79 36.35 -2.90
CA GLU A 95 6.61 35.87 -1.81
C GLU A 95 5.78 35.78 -0.53
N LYS A 96 5.61 34.58 0.05
CA LYS A 96 5.51 34.41 1.52
C LYS A 96 6.19 33.11 1.93
N SER A 97 7.39 33.29 2.47
CA SER A 97 8.12 32.33 3.30
C SER A 97 7.24 31.85 4.45
N ILE A 98 7.07 30.54 4.58
CA ILE A 98 6.56 29.92 5.81
C ILE A 98 7.73 29.21 6.44
N ASP A 99 8.11 29.73 7.61
CA ASP A 99 9.19 29.32 8.48
C ASP A 99 9.12 27.84 8.84
N SER A 100 10.30 27.24 8.91
CA SER A 100 10.53 25.85 9.27
C SER A 100 10.74 25.76 10.78
N ASP A 101 9.67 25.87 11.57
CA ASP A 101 9.78 25.73 13.02
C ASP A 101 9.02 24.52 13.57
N GLU A 102 9.84 23.61 14.11
CA GLU A 102 9.58 22.84 15.34
C GLU A 102 8.57 21.68 15.29
N LEU A 103 8.94 20.60 14.60
CA LEU A 103 8.37 19.27 14.85
C LEU A 103 9.12 18.59 16.00
N VAL A 104 8.64 18.78 17.24
CA VAL A 104 9.12 18.02 18.42
C VAL A 104 8.53 16.61 18.38
N TRP A 105 9.37 15.61 18.10
CA TRP A 105 9.01 14.19 18.23
C TRP A 105 9.17 13.77 19.69
N THR A 106 8.09 13.37 20.34
CA THR A 106 8.13 12.83 21.70
C THR A 106 8.28 11.30 21.65
N ASP A 107 9.36 10.77 22.23
CA ASP A 107 9.62 9.33 22.37
C ASP A 107 8.55 8.67 23.25
N ILE A 108 8.05 7.51 22.79
CA ILE A 108 6.90 6.79 23.39
C ILE A 108 7.28 5.89 24.58
N ASP A 109 8.56 5.76 24.93
CA ASP A 109 9.05 4.83 25.96
C ASP A 109 9.23 5.43 27.37
N ALA A 110 8.78 6.66 27.62
CA ALA A 110 8.80 7.23 28.97
C ALA A 110 7.53 6.86 29.77
N LEU A 111 7.40 5.59 30.15
CA LEU A 111 6.43 5.19 31.18
C LEU A 111 7.05 5.34 32.59
N PRO A 112 6.44 6.12 33.51
CA PRO A 112 6.91 6.21 34.88
C PRO A 112 6.62 4.91 35.63
N GLN A 113 7.65 4.30 36.20
CA GLN A 113 7.50 3.22 37.18
C GLN A 113 6.77 3.76 38.41
N SER A 114 5.50 3.43 38.55
CA SER A 114 4.73 3.73 39.75
C SER A 114 5.19 2.83 40.90
N ASN A 115 6.09 3.35 41.73
CA ASN A 115 6.48 2.74 42.99
C ASN A 115 5.33 2.89 44.00
N LYS A 116 4.62 1.79 44.28
CA LYS A 116 3.71 1.70 45.43
C LYS A 116 3.82 0.33 46.09
N PHE A 117 4.70 0.23 47.09
CA PHE A 117 4.48 -0.68 48.21
C PHE A 117 4.73 0.07 49.51
N ARG A 118 3.64 0.52 50.12
CA ARG A 118 3.53 0.81 51.55
C ARG A 118 3.06 -0.48 52.21
N GLN A 119 3.71 -0.88 53.31
CA GLN A 119 3.09 -1.12 54.63
C GLN A 119 4.15 -1.73 55.58
N THR A 120 4.60 -0.97 56.58
CA THR A 120 4.26 -1.10 58.01
C THR A 120 4.62 -2.44 58.64
N LYS A 121 5.58 -2.46 59.57
CA LYS A 121 5.32 -2.45 61.02
C LYS A 121 6.61 -2.17 61.78
#